data_AF-A0A6A4LK64-F1
#
_entry.id   AF-A0A6A4LK64-F1
#
_cell.length_a   1.000
_cell.length_b   1.000
_cell.length_c   1.000
_cell.angle_alpha   90.00
_cell.angle_beta   90.00
_cell.angle_gamma   90.00
#
_symmetry.space_group_name_H-M   'P 1'
#
loop_
_entity.id
_entity.type
_entity.pdbx_description
1 polymer ?
#
loop_
_entity_poly.entity_id
_entity_poly.type
_entity_poly.pdbx_seq_one_letter_code
_entity_poly.pdbx_strand_id
1 'polypeptide(L)'
;MTGKEPFCPERSEAERYLAIYFIVSMKENRLSQILEPRVLREGTLEQLQAIAELVKRCLCLKSEERPTMKEVVTELERLRRYRNDPWVNQQSLEESESLPSEEARVDSHTEPLSLSTSVSEISQQYYSFQLQHDVSD
;
A
#
# COMPACT_ATOMS: atom_id res chain seq x y z
N MET A 1 2.21 8.73 -3.95
CA MET A 1 3.37 8.27 -3.15
C MET A 1 4.56 7.92 -4.02
N THR A 2 4.51 6.83 -4.81
CA THR A 2 5.66 6.38 -5.62
C THR A 2 5.63 6.89 -7.07
N GLY A 3 4.44 7.17 -7.61
CA GLY A 3 4.25 7.58 -9.01
C GLY A 3 4.63 6.50 -10.03
N LYS A 4 4.81 5.24 -9.60
CA LYS A 4 5.22 4.10 -10.45
C LYS A 4 4.02 3.27 -10.87
N GLU A 5 4.12 2.61 -12.01
CA GLU A 5 3.10 1.66 -12.47
C GLU A 5 3.00 0.44 -11.53
N PRO A 6 1.80 -0.14 -11.34
CA PRO A 6 1.60 -1.32 -10.50
C PRO A 6 2.42 -2.55 -10.94
N PHE A 7 2.71 -2.65 -12.24
CA PHE A 7 3.51 -3.70 -12.87
C PHE A 7 4.58 -3.06 -13.76
N CYS A 8 5.79 -3.60 -13.78
CA CYS A 8 6.91 -3.10 -14.56
C CYS A 8 7.77 -4.29 -15.01
N PRO A 9 7.72 -4.70 -16.29
CA PRO A 9 8.45 -5.86 -16.80
C PRO A 9 9.97 -5.66 -16.85
N GLU A 10 10.46 -4.42 -16.78
CA GLU A 10 11.88 -4.09 -16.77
C GLU A 10 12.56 -4.37 -15.42
N ARG A 11 11.79 -4.59 -14.35
CA ARG A 11 12.32 -4.98 -13.03
C ARG A 11 12.62 -6.47 -12.98
N SER A 12 13.36 -6.87 -11.94
CA SER A 12 13.61 -8.28 -11.64
C SER A 12 12.29 -9.06 -11.53
N GLU A 13 12.33 -10.36 -11.81
CA GLU A 13 11.15 -11.22 -11.72
C GLU A 13 10.42 -11.09 -10.39
N ALA A 14 11.20 -10.96 -9.31
CA ALA A 14 10.77 -10.77 -7.94
C ALA A 14 10.10 -9.42 -7.66
N GLU A 15 10.48 -8.35 -8.37
CA GLU A 15 10.09 -6.97 -8.06
C GLU A 15 9.25 -6.32 -9.17
N ARG A 16 8.84 -7.09 -10.18
CA ARG A 16 7.99 -6.60 -11.27
C ARG A 16 6.66 -6.02 -10.78
N TYR A 17 6.17 -6.49 -9.64
CA TYR A 17 4.99 -5.94 -8.97
C TYR A 17 5.38 -4.86 -7.96
N LEU A 18 4.75 -3.69 -8.07
CA LEU A 18 5.06 -2.52 -7.24
C LEU A 18 4.86 -2.79 -5.75
N ALA A 19 3.88 -3.61 -5.35
CA ALA A 19 3.66 -3.97 -3.96
C ALA A 19 4.87 -4.68 -3.34
N ILE A 20 5.44 -5.67 -4.06
CA ILE A 20 6.63 -6.39 -3.61
C ILE A 20 7.84 -5.44 -3.61
N TYR A 21 8.03 -4.70 -4.71
CA TYR A 21 9.11 -3.72 -4.82
C TYR A 21 9.09 -2.67 -3.70
N PHE A 22 7.90 -2.23 -3.29
CA PHE A 22 7.72 -1.29 -2.18
C PHE A 22 8.23 -1.87 -0.87
N ILE A 23 7.85 -3.11 -0.55
CA ILE A 23 8.23 -3.78 0.69
C ILE A 23 9.72 -4.07 0.72
N VAL A 24 10.29 -4.57 -0.38
CA VAL A 24 11.73 -4.82 -0.52
C VAL A 24 12.51 -3.51 -0.33
N SER A 25 12.08 -2.43 -0.99
CA SER A 25 12.69 -1.11 -0.83
C SER A 25 12.59 -0.56 0.58
N MET A 26 11.51 -0.84 1.32
CA MET A 26 11.43 -0.46 2.75
C MET A 26 12.40 -1.26 3.61
N LYS A 27 12.50 -2.58 3.40
CA LYS A 27 13.43 -3.46 4.13
C LYS A 27 14.88 -3.07 3.91
N GLU A 28 15.23 -2.67 2.69
CA GLU A 28 16.59 -2.29 2.32
C GLU A 28 16.88 -0.78 2.54
N ASN A 29 16.01 -0.08 3.28
CA ASN A 29 16.15 1.35 3.58
C ASN A 29 16.29 2.25 2.33
N ARG A 30 15.65 1.85 1.23
CA ARG A 30 15.63 2.55 -0.07
C ARG A 30 14.29 3.24 -0.35
N LEU A 31 13.49 3.53 0.68
CA LEU A 31 12.19 4.19 0.53
C LEU A 31 12.28 5.50 -0.28
N SER A 32 13.31 6.31 -0.06
CA SER A 32 13.52 7.57 -0.78
C SER A 32 13.67 7.40 -2.31
N GLN A 33 14.17 6.26 -2.77
CA GLN A 33 14.37 5.97 -4.20
C GLN A 33 13.06 5.61 -4.91
N ILE A 34 12.07 5.14 -4.15
CA ILE A 34 10.78 4.74 -4.71
C ILE A 34 9.74 5.85 -4.66
N LEU A 35 9.91 6.84 -3.80
CA LEU A 35 9.00 7.98 -3.67
C LEU A 35 9.08 8.93 -4.88
N GLU A 36 7.95 9.52 -5.21
CA GLU A 36 7.86 10.52 -6.26
C GLU A 36 8.56 11.82 -5.81
N PRO A 37 9.31 12.51 -6.69
CA PRO A 37 10.03 13.73 -6.32
C PRO A 37 9.16 14.84 -5.71
N ARG A 38 7.88 14.91 -6.10
CA ARG A 38 6.92 15.87 -5.52
C ARG A 38 6.63 15.56 -4.05
N VAL A 39 6.43 14.29 -3.74
CA VAL A 39 6.14 13.79 -2.39
C VAL A 39 7.31 14.06 -1.44
N LEU A 40 8.55 13.89 -1.91
CA LEU A 40 9.76 14.21 -1.12
C LEU A 40 9.90 15.70 -0.78
N ARG A 41 9.30 16.60 -1.56
CA ARG A 41 9.30 18.05 -1.27
C ARG A 41 8.16 18.47 -0.34
N GLU A 42 7.08 17.68 -0.32
CA GLU A 42 5.85 18.01 0.40
C GLU A 42 5.76 17.32 1.78
N GLY A 43 6.43 16.18 1.99
CA GLY A 43 6.44 15.49 3.29
C GLY A 43 7.77 15.61 4.02
N THR A 44 7.75 15.64 5.36
CA THR A 44 8.99 15.39 6.13
C THR A 44 9.37 13.92 6.04
N LEU A 45 10.64 13.60 6.29
CA LEU A 45 11.12 12.21 6.26
C LEU A 45 10.32 11.33 7.23
N GLU A 46 10.02 11.84 8.42
CA GLU A 46 9.27 11.15 9.47
C GLU A 46 7.82 10.88 9.04
N GLN A 47 7.16 11.87 8.42
CA GLN A 47 5.81 11.69 7.89
C GLN A 47 5.79 10.64 6.78
N LEU A 48 6.75 10.71 5.85
CA LEU A 48 6.85 9.78 4.73
C LEU A 48 7.15 8.35 5.20
N GLN A 49 8.02 8.21 6.22
CA GLN A 49 8.30 6.93 6.85
C GLN A 49 7.05 6.35 7.52
N ALA A 50 6.30 7.16 8.27
CA ALA A 50 5.09 6.70 8.94
C ALA A 50 3.98 6.29 7.97
N ILE A 51 3.80 7.03 6.86
CA ILE A 51 2.89 6.62 5.78
C ILE A 51 3.38 5.32 5.14
N ALA A 52 4.68 5.17 4.93
CA ALA A 52 5.22 3.96 4.32
C ALA A 52 5.01 2.72 5.20
N GLU A 53 5.17 2.83 6.52
CA GLU A 53 4.82 1.77 7.46
C GLU A 53 3.33 1.42 7.44
N LEU A 54 2.45 2.41 7.28
CA LEU A 54 1.02 2.15 7.07
C LEU A 54 0.77 1.37 5.79
N VAL A 55 1.39 1.76 4.66
CA VAL A 55 1.29 1.04 3.38
C VAL A 55 1.80 -0.40 3.53
N LYS A 56 2.93 -0.62 4.20
CA LYS A 56 3.49 -1.96 4.47
C LYS A 56 2.49 -2.84 5.23
N ARG A 57 1.81 -2.31 6.26
CA ARG A 57 0.77 -3.04 6.99
C ARG A 57 -0.45 -3.35 6.10
N CYS A 58 -0.88 -2.42 5.27
CA CYS A 58 -1.98 -2.65 4.31
C CYS A 58 -1.65 -3.76 3.29
N LEU A 59 -0.37 -3.90 2.93
CA LEU A 59 0.11 -4.93 2.00
C LEU A 59 0.40 -6.28 2.68
N CYS A 60 0.15 -6.44 3.98
CA CYS A 60 0.40 -7.70 4.66
C CYS A 60 -0.44 -8.84 4.07
N LEU A 61 0.18 -10.01 3.83
CA LEU A 61 -0.54 -11.17 3.28
C LEU A 61 -1.61 -11.68 4.25
N LYS A 62 -1.26 -11.76 5.52
CA LYS A 62 -2.16 -12.15 6.61
C LYS A 62 -3.25 -11.11 6.78
N SER A 63 -4.48 -11.49 6.46
CA SER A 63 -5.63 -10.58 6.49
C SER A 63 -5.88 -10.00 7.89
N GLU A 64 -5.60 -10.78 8.92
CA GLU A 64 -5.76 -10.41 10.33
C GLU A 64 -4.73 -9.37 10.80
N GLU A 65 -3.60 -9.24 10.11
CA GLU A 65 -2.58 -8.21 10.39
C GLU A 65 -2.83 -6.93 9.58
N ARG A 66 -3.72 -6.97 8.57
CA ARG A 66 -4.06 -5.78 7.79
C ARG A 66 -4.95 -4.85 8.63
N PRO A 67 -4.67 -3.54 8.62
CA PRO A 67 -5.56 -2.59 9.26
C PRO A 67 -6.90 -2.54 8.51
N THR A 68 -7.97 -2.33 9.26
CA THR A 68 -9.28 -1.98 8.71
C THR A 68 -9.22 -0.62 8.02
N MET A 69 -10.10 -0.37 7.05
CA MET A 69 -10.16 0.96 6.41
C MET A 69 -10.46 2.10 7.40
N LYS A 70 -11.19 1.82 8.49
CA LYS A 70 -11.40 2.78 9.59
C LYS A 70 -10.09 3.17 10.28
N GLU A 71 -9.24 2.18 10.58
CA GLU A 71 -7.90 2.43 11.15
C GLU A 71 -6.98 3.15 10.16
N VAL A 72 -7.03 2.79 8.87
CA VAL A 72 -6.26 3.47 7.82
C VAL A 72 -6.63 4.95 7.74
N VAL A 73 -7.93 5.28 7.72
CA VAL A 73 -8.40 6.68 7.71
C VAL A 73 -7.94 7.42 8.96
N THR A 74 -8.15 6.83 10.14
CA THR A 74 -7.76 7.42 11.42
C THR A 74 -6.26 7.75 11.47
N GLU A 75 -5.43 6.81 11.00
CA GLU A 75 -3.98 6.98 10.99
C GLU A 75 -3.54 8.05 9.96
N LEU A 76 -4.16 8.09 8.78
CA LEU A 76 -3.88 9.13 7.80
C LEU A 76 -4.30 10.53 8.29
N GLU A 77 -5.43 10.65 8.99
CA GLU A 77 -5.83 11.91 9.62
C GLU A 77 -4.83 12.36 10.68
N ARG A 78 -4.34 11.44 11.51
CA ARG A 78 -3.29 11.69 12.49
C ARG A 78 -2.00 12.20 11.82
N LEU A 79 -1.59 11.55 10.71
CA LEU A 79 -0.38 11.91 9.97
C LEU A 79 -0.51 13.25 9.23
N ARG A 80 -1.72 13.61 8.78
CA ARG A 80 -2.01 14.91 8.16
C ARG A 80 -1.82 16.08 9.13
N ARG A 81 -2.15 15.90 10.41
CA ARG A 81 -2.10 16.93 11.46
C ARG A 81 -0.67 17.33 11.90
N TYR A 82 0.38 16.66 11.41
CA TYR A 82 1.77 17.04 11.71
C TYR A 82 2.22 18.32 11.00
N ARG A 83 1.50 18.79 9.97
CA ARG A 83 1.62 20.17 9.51
C ARG A 83 0.75 21.02 10.43
N ASN A 84 1.38 21.82 11.28
CA ASN A 84 0.73 22.85 12.11
C ASN A 84 0.11 23.94 11.21
N ASP A 85 -0.89 23.59 10.41
CA ASP A 85 -1.81 24.57 9.84
C ASP A 85 -2.96 24.71 10.85
N PRO A 86 -3.17 25.90 11.46
CA PRO A 86 -4.17 26.13 12.52
C PRO A 86 -5.63 25.91 12.09
N TRP A 87 -5.89 25.44 10.87
CA TRP A 87 -7.20 25.45 10.24
C TRP A 87 -7.82 24.07 9.99
N VAL A 88 -7.08 22.97 10.21
CA VAL A 88 -7.61 21.60 10.02
C VAL A 88 -8.05 21.02 11.36
N ASN A 89 -9.05 21.64 11.98
CA ASN A 89 -9.73 21.01 13.12
C ASN A 89 -11.23 21.28 13.10
N GLN A 90 -11.92 20.79 12.08
CA GLN A 90 -13.35 20.53 12.18
C GLN A 90 -13.75 19.50 11.13
N GLN A 91 -14.03 18.28 11.56
CA GLN A 91 -15.27 17.56 11.21
C GLN A 91 -15.29 16.23 11.95
N SER A 92 -16.34 16.07 12.74
CA SER A 92 -16.70 14.86 13.47
C SER A 92 -17.01 13.74 12.47
N LEU A 93 -16.44 12.57 12.74
CA LEU A 93 -16.95 11.32 12.20
C LEU A 93 -18.31 11.07 12.85
N GLU A 94 -19.39 11.49 12.19
CA GLU A 94 -20.73 11.01 12.51
C GLU A 94 -21.00 9.75 11.69
N GLU A 95 -21.18 8.66 12.42
CA GLU A 95 -21.58 7.35 11.94
C GLU A 95 -22.92 7.45 11.21
N SER A 96 -22.99 6.92 9.99
CA SER A 96 -24.24 6.69 9.28
C SER A 96 -24.12 5.40 8.50
N GLU A 97 -24.52 4.31 9.13
CA GLU A 97 -24.86 3.06 8.46
C GLU A 97 -26.07 3.27 7.54
N SER A 98 -25.97 2.78 6.31
CA SER A 98 -27.04 1.98 5.68
C SER A 98 -26.62 1.52 4.28
N LEU A 99 -26.64 0.20 4.07
CA LEU A 99 -26.78 -0.44 2.76
C LEU A 99 -28.27 -0.51 2.41
N PRO A 100 -28.61 -0.47 1.11
CA PRO A 100 -29.21 -1.67 0.54
C PRO A 100 -28.54 -2.11 -0.77
N SER A 101 -28.52 -3.42 -0.93
CA SER A 101 -28.20 -4.20 -2.11
C SER A 101 -28.93 -3.70 -3.36
N GLU A 102 -28.26 -3.71 -4.51
CA GLU A 102 -28.88 -4.20 -5.74
C GLU A 102 -27.82 -4.66 -6.76
N GLU A 103 -28.10 -5.81 -7.35
CA GLU A 103 -27.29 -6.54 -8.29
C GLU A 103 -27.35 -5.88 -9.68
N ALA A 104 -26.20 -5.61 -10.29
CA ALA A 104 -26.11 -5.26 -11.70
C ALA A 104 -25.20 -6.25 -12.42
N ARG A 105 -25.84 -7.01 -13.32
CA ARG A 105 -25.25 -7.94 -14.28
C ARG A 105 -24.28 -7.17 -15.19
N VAL A 106 -23.00 -7.57 -15.24
CA VAL A 106 -22.06 -7.09 -16.25
C VAL A 106 -21.58 -8.28 -17.06
N ASP A 107 -22.09 -8.39 -18.29
CA ASP A 107 -21.51 -9.20 -19.34
C ASP A 107 -20.89 -8.25 -20.37
N SER A 108 -19.56 -8.20 -20.42
CA SER A 108 -18.80 -7.85 -21.62
C SER A 108 -17.38 -8.40 -21.45
N HIS A 109 -17.09 -9.47 -22.19
CA HIS A 109 -15.78 -10.01 -22.53
C HIS A 109 -14.57 -9.17 -22.09
N THR A 110 -13.99 -9.51 -20.94
CA THR A 110 -12.60 -9.18 -20.65
C THR A 110 -11.76 -10.23 -21.36
N GLU A 111 -11.11 -9.84 -22.46
CA GLU A 111 -10.02 -10.61 -23.05
C GLU A 111 -9.01 -10.96 -21.95
N PRO A 112 -8.61 -12.24 -21.81
CA PRO A 112 -7.68 -12.63 -20.78
C PRO A 112 -6.35 -11.93 -21.05
N LEU A 113 -6.00 -10.95 -20.21
CA LEU A 113 -4.59 -10.61 -20.02
C LEU A 113 -3.92 -11.92 -19.60
N SER A 114 -3.11 -12.51 -20.47
CA SER A 114 -2.24 -13.61 -20.09
C SER A 114 -1.12 -13.08 -19.18
N LEU A 115 -1.48 -12.61 -17.99
CA LEU A 115 -0.58 -12.65 -16.86
C LEU A 115 -0.63 -14.10 -16.39
N SER A 116 0.25 -14.94 -16.95
CA SER A 116 0.34 -16.35 -16.57
C SER A 116 0.81 -16.54 -15.13
N THR A 117 1.10 -15.45 -14.41
CA THR A 117 1.49 -15.53 -13.01
C THR A 117 0.25 -15.63 -12.14
N SER A 118 0.01 -16.82 -11.61
CA SER A 118 -1.10 -17.05 -10.69
C SER A 118 -0.93 -16.20 -9.42
N VAL A 119 -2.03 -15.78 -8.79
CA VAL A 119 -2.02 -15.15 -7.45
C VAL A 119 -1.22 -15.97 -6.44
N SER A 120 -1.17 -17.30 -6.63
CA SER A 120 -0.35 -18.21 -5.82
C SER A 120 1.15 -17.98 -6.00
N GLU A 121 1.62 -17.63 -7.20
CA GLU A 121 3.03 -17.36 -7.49
C GLU A 121 3.46 -15.99 -6.96
N ILE A 122 2.59 -14.98 -7.06
CA ILE A 122 2.81 -13.67 -6.39
C ILE A 122 2.89 -13.86 -4.87
N SER A 123 1.98 -14.67 -4.31
CA SER A 123 1.99 -15.00 -2.89
C SER A 123 3.24 -15.79 -2.50
N GLN A 124 3.65 -16.79 -3.29
CA GLN A 124 4.87 -17.57 -3.02
C GLN A 124 6.14 -16.72 -3.11
N GLN A 125 6.27 -15.87 -4.13
CA GLN A 125 7.37 -14.93 -4.25
C GLN A 125 7.41 -14.02 -3.01
N TYR A 126 6.29 -13.43 -2.62
CA TYR A 126 6.20 -12.62 -1.40
C TYR A 126 6.58 -13.41 -0.13
N TYR A 127 6.09 -14.64 0.05
CA TYR A 127 6.43 -15.48 1.21
C TYR A 127 7.92 -15.82 1.25
N SER A 128 8.54 -16.10 0.11
CA SER A 128 10.00 -16.32 0.05
C SER A 128 10.78 -15.09 0.51
N PHE A 129 10.35 -13.89 0.13
CA PHE A 129 10.95 -12.62 0.59
C PHE A 129 10.65 -12.28 2.05
N GLN A 130 9.57 -12.79 2.62
CA GLN A 130 9.27 -12.61 4.05
C GLN A 130 10.06 -13.61 4.91
N LEU A 131 10.14 -14.87 4.50
CA LEU A 131 10.78 -15.96 5.26
C LEU A 131 12.31 -15.94 5.24
N GLN A 132 12.95 -15.39 4.20
CA GLN A 132 14.41 -15.34 4.13
C GLN A 132 15.07 -14.42 5.18
N HIS A 133 14.29 -13.69 5.98
CA HIS A 133 14.84 -12.71 6.93
C HIS A 133 14.17 -12.68 8.33
N ASP A 134 13.30 -13.64 8.66
CA ASP A 134 12.85 -13.87 10.05
C ASP A 134 13.86 -14.75 10.86
N VAL A 135 15.02 -15.08 10.29
CA VAL A 135 16.16 -15.72 10.99
C VAL A 135 17.29 -14.71 11.16
N SER A 136 17.03 -13.61 11.85
CA SER A 136 18.05 -12.72 12.44
C SER A 136 17.36 -11.72 13.37
N ASP A 137 16.82 -12.23 14.48
CA ASP A 137 16.72 -11.49 15.74
C ASP A 137 17.12 -12.46 16.86
#